data_AF-A0A7W0THV2-F1
#
_entry.id   AF-A0A7W0THV2-F1
#
_cell.length_a   1.000
_cell.length_b   1.000
_cell.length_c   1.000
_cell.angle_alpha   90.00
_cell.angle_beta   90.00
_cell.angle_gamma   90.00
#
_symmetry.space_group_name_H-M   'P 1'
#
loop_
_entity.id
_entity.type
_entity.pdbx_description
1 polymer ?
#
loop_
_entity_poly.entity_id
_entity_poly.type
_entity_poly.pdbx_seq_one_letter_code
_entity_poly.pdbx_strand_id
1 'polypeptide(L)'
;QQTSTLVRKEIELAQAELQQRGKIAGKGVGMLGGAAVAGLLALGALTAALIALLDKAMATWVAALIVMALWAVVALVLAKSGQKALKSATPPAPQTVETVKEDIEWAKNPTESVRR
;
A
#
# COMPACT_ATOMS: atom_id res chain seq x y z
N GLN A 1 -41.88 -18.20 9.14
CA GLN A 1 -41.78 -17.75 7.73
C GLN A 1 -41.28 -16.31 7.60
N GLN A 2 -41.73 -15.36 8.44
CA GLN A 2 -41.26 -13.96 8.46
C GLN A 2 -39.75 -13.78 8.73
N THR A 3 -39.15 -14.60 9.59
CA THR A 3 -37.71 -14.55 9.94
C THR A 3 -36.80 -14.89 8.76
N SER A 4 -37.18 -15.86 7.93
CA SER A 4 -36.45 -16.22 6.71
C SER A 4 -36.43 -15.07 5.69
N THR A 5 -37.54 -14.31 5.60
CA THR A 5 -37.65 -13.17 4.69
C THR A 5 -36.78 -11.98 5.11
N LEU A 6 -36.63 -11.73 6.42
CA LEU A 6 -35.78 -10.66 6.94
C LEU A 6 -34.30 -10.96 6.70
N VAL A 7 -33.84 -12.17 7.03
CA VAL A 7 -32.45 -12.59 6.77
C VAL A 7 -32.10 -12.46 5.28
N ARG A 8 -33.03 -12.85 4.40
CA ARG A 8 -32.82 -12.71 2.94
C ARG A 8 -32.70 -11.25 2.51
N LYS A 9 -33.49 -10.35 3.08
CA LYS A 9 -33.40 -8.90 2.80
C LYS A 9 -32.09 -8.28 3.31
N GLU A 10 -31.58 -8.68 4.46
CA GLU A 10 -30.28 -8.19 4.94
C GLU A 10 -29.13 -8.68 4.08
N ILE A 11 -29.19 -9.93 3.59
CA ILE A 11 -28.21 -10.45 2.63
C ILE A 11 -28.28 -9.67 1.32
N GLU A 12 -29.48 -9.41 0.79
CA GLU A 12 -29.67 -8.61 -0.43
C GLU A 12 -29.17 -7.16 -0.25
N LEU A 13 -29.41 -6.56 0.92
CA LEU A 13 -28.92 -5.22 1.25
C LEU A 13 -27.39 -5.19 1.35
N ALA A 14 -26.79 -6.14 2.07
CA ALA A 14 -25.34 -6.27 2.17
C ALA A 14 -24.71 -6.51 0.79
N GLN A 15 -25.36 -7.32 -0.06
CA GLN A 15 -24.90 -7.55 -1.43
C GLN A 15 -24.95 -6.26 -2.27
N ALA A 16 -26.04 -5.49 -2.19
CA ALA A 16 -26.18 -4.21 -2.87
C ALA A 16 -25.11 -3.20 -2.40
N GLU A 17 -24.87 -3.13 -1.09
CA GLU A 17 -23.87 -2.25 -0.52
C GLU A 17 -22.44 -2.65 -0.92
N LEU A 18 -22.12 -3.95 -0.91
CA LEU A 18 -20.85 -4.48 -1.40
C LEU A 18 -20.64 -4.19 -2.88
N GLN A 19 -21.67 -4.32 -3.72
CA GLN A 19 -21.58 -3.97 -5.14
C GLN A 19 -21.34 -2.47 -5.35
N GLN A 20 -22.02 -1.61 -4.59
CA GLN A 20 -21.85 -0.16 -4.69
C GLN A 20 -20.46 0.27 -4.22
N ARG A 21 -20.00 -0.25 -3.07
CA ARG A 21 -18.63 -0.06 -2.57
C ARG A 21 -17.59 -0.60 -3.55
N GLY A 22 -17.85 -1.78 -4.12
CA GLY A 22 -16.99 -2.43 -5.11
C GLY A 22 -16.86 -1.64 -6.42
N LYS A 23 -17.93 -1.02 -6.91
CA LYS A 23 -17.87 -0.14 -8.10
C LYS A 23 -17.02 1.10 -7.86
N ILE A 24 -17.17 1.74 -6.70
CA ILE A 24 -16.40 2.94 -6.34
C ILE A 24 -14.92 2.57 -6.16
N ALA A 25 -14.63 1.50 -5.41
CA ALA A 25 -13.28 0.98 -5.25
C ALA A 25 -12.66 0.57 -6.59
N GLY A 26 -13.41 -0.13 -7.45
CA GLY A 26 -12.98 -0.55 -8.78
C GLY A 26 -12.65 0.61 -9.71
N LYS A 27 -13.48 1.66 -9.72
CA LYS A 27 -13.18 2.90 -10.46
C LYS A 27 -11.91 3.55 -9.94
N GLY A 28 -11.75 3.64 -8.62
CA GLY A 28 -10.55 4.18 -7.98
C GLY A 28 -9.27 3.41 -8.37
N VAL A 29 -9.30 2.09 -8.27
CA VAL A 29 -8.18 1.21 -8.67
C VAL A 29 -7.89 1.36 -10.17
N GLY A 30 -8.92 1.41 -11.02
CA GLY A 30 -8.76 1.63 -12.46
C GLY A 30 -8.11 2.99 -12.79
N MET A 31 -8.53 4.06 -12.12
CA MET A 31 -7.92 5.39 -12.30
C MET A 31 -6.48 5.43 -11.81
N LEU A 32 -6.17 4.81 -10.66
CA LEU A 32 -4.79 4.71 -10.15
C LEU A 32 -3.90 3.87 -11.08
N GLY A 33 -4.42 2.76 -11.61
CA GLY A 33 -3.71 1.96 -12.61
C GLY A 33 -3.43 2.75 -13.89
N GLY A 34 -4.43 3.45 -14.42
CA GLY A 34 -4.27 4.33 -15.58
C GLY A 34 -3.26 5.46 -15.34
N ALA A 35 -3.31 6.08 -14.16
CA ALA A 35 -2.36 7.12 -13.76
C ALA A 35 -0.92 6.58 -13.66
N ALA A 36 -0.73 5.36 -13.16
CA ALA A 36 0.58 4.71 -13.11
C ALA A 36 1.16 4.49 -14.52
N VAL A 37 0.35 3.99 -15.47
CA VAL A 37 0.77 3.80 -16.87
C VAL A 37 1.07 5.13 -17.54
N ALA A 38 0.18 6.12 -17.42
CA ALA A 38 0.40 7.46 -17.98
C ALA A 38 1.64 8.13 -17.38
N GLY A 39 1.86 7.98 -16.07
CA GLY A 39 3.06 8.45 -15.38
C GLY A 39 4.33 7.80 -15.93
N LEU A 40 4.34 6.48 -16.15
CA LEU A 40 5.48 5.77 -16.74
C LEU A 40 5.81 6.28 -18.15
N LEU A 41 4.79 6.49 -19.00
CA LEU A 41 4.96 7.05 -20.34
C LEU A 41 5.51 8.49 -20.28
N ALA A 42 4.99 9.32 -19.38
CA ALA A 42 5.46 10.68 -19.18
C ALA A 42 6.93 10.72 -18.70
N LEU A 43 7.33 9.83 -17.78
CA LEU A 43 8.72 9.71 -17.33
C LEU A 43 9.64 9.25 -18.47
N GLY A 44 9.19 8.33 -19.32
CA GLY A 44 9.92 7.91 -20.52
C GLY A 44 10.12 9.06 -21.51
N ALA A 45 9.05 9.82 -21.81
CA ALA A 45 9.12 10.99 -22.68
C ALA A 45 10.03 12.09 -22.10
N LEU A 46 9.96 12.34 -20.79
CA LEU A 46 10.85 13.27 -20.09
C LEU A 46 12.31 12.82 -20.18
N THR A 47 12.58 11.53 -19.99
CA THR A 47 13.94 10.98 -20.13
C THR A 47 14.49 11.22 -21.53
N ALA A 48 13.70 10.91 -22.57
CA ALA A 48 14.09 11.16 -23.95
C ALA A 48 14.32 12.66 -24.23
N ALA A 49 13.45 13.53 -23.71
CA ALA A 49 13.58 14.97 -23.87
C ALA A 49 14.85 15.53 -23.20
N LEU A 50 15.19 15.06 -22.00
CA LEU A 50 16.42 15.45 -21.29
C LEU A 50 17.68 14.99 -22.05
N ILE A 51 17.68 13.76 -22.56
CA ILE A 51 18.79 13.25 -23.37
C ILE A 51 18.94 14.10 -24.63
N ALA A 52 17.86 14.32 -25.38
CA ALA A 52 17.88 15.13 -26.60
C ALA A 52 18.30 16.59 -26.35
N LEU A 53 17.97 17.14 -25.19
CA LEU A 53 18.41 18.48 -24.79
C LEU A 53 19.91 18.52 -24.54
N LEU A 54 20.45 17.56 -23.78
CA LEU A 54 21.88 17.48 -23.47
C LEU A 54 22.72 17.11 -24.69
N ASP A 55 22.18 16.30 -25.59
CA ASP A 55 22.83 15.89 -26.84
C ASP A 55 23.24 17.10 -27.72
N LYS A 56 22.55 18.24 -27.60
CA LYS A 56 22.94 19.48 -28.28
C LYS A 56 24.30 20.05 -27.82
N ALA A 57 24.78 19.65 -26.65
CA ALA A 57 26.00 20.16 -26.03
C ALA A 57 27.09 19.10 -25.86
N MET A 58 26.78 17.81 -25.99
CA MET A 58 27.72 16.69 -25.78
C MET A 58 27.30 15.43 -26.54
N ALA A 59 28.16 14.41 -26.60
CA ALA A 59 27.81 13.15 -27.24
C ALA A 59 26.62 12.45 -26.55
N THR A 60 25.75 11.83 -27.34
CA THR A 60 24.49 11.21 -26.88
C THR A 60 24.67 10.22 -25.75
N TRP A 61 25.76 9.43 -25.78
CA TRP A 61 26.04 8.44 -24.74
C TRP A 61 26.37 9.09 -23.39
N VAL A 62 27.04 10.25 -23.39
CA VAL A 62 27.34 11.02 -22.16
C VAL A 62 26.05 11.61 -21.60
N ALA A 63 25.21 12.19 -22.46
CA ALA A 63 23.90 12.69 -22.08
C ALA A 63 23.03 11.59 -21.43
N ALA A 64 22.98 10.41 -22.03
CA ALA A 64 22.26 9.26 -21.48
C ALA A 64 22.78 8.83 -20.10
N LEU A 65 24.10 8.81 -19.88
CA LEU A 65 24.68 8.47 -18.58
C LEU A 65 24.36 9.52 -17.50
N ILE A 66 24.33 10.80 -17.84
CA ILE A 66 23.95 11.86 -16.90
C ILE A 66 22.48 11.71 -16.49
N VAL A 67 21.58 11.49 -17.45
CA VAL A 67 20.15 11.31 -17.15
C VAL A 67 19.92 10.01 -16.36
N MET A 68 20.67 8.94 -16.65
CA MET A 68 20.65 7.71 -15.85
C MET A 68 21.07 7.98 -14.40
N ALA A 69 22.16 8.73 -14.18
CA ALA A 69 22.60 9.09 -12.84
C ALA A 69 21.53 9.91 -12.08
N LEU A 70 20.86 10.84 -12.76
CA LEU A 70 19.73 11.58 -12.21
C LEU A 70 18.60 10.65 -11.75
N TRP A 71 18.18 9.70 -12.57
CA TRP A 71 17.16 8.71 -12.19
C TRP A 71 17.61 7.79 -11.06
N ALA A 72 18.88 7.42 -11.00
CA ALA A 72 19.44 6.62 -9.91
C ALA A 72 19.31 7.34 -8.56
N VAL A 73 19.56 8.67 -8.52
CA VAL A 73 19.37 9.48 -7.31
C VAL A 73 17.90 9.52 -6.92
N VAL A 74 16.98 9.76 -7.88
CA VAL A 74 15.54 9.77 -7.62
C VAL A 74 15.09 8.40 -7.07
N ALA A 75 15.51 7.30 -7.70
CA ALA A 75 15.18 5.95 -7.26
C ALA A 75 15.68 5.66 -5.84
N LEU A 76 16.90 6.08 -5.50
CA LEU A 76 17.45 5.93 -4.16
C LEU A 76 16.61 6.66 -3.10
N VAL A 77 16.20 7.90 -3.40
CA VAL A 77 15.35 8.70 -2.50
C VAL A 77 13.97 8.07 -2.32
N LEU A 78 13.34 7.62 -3.41
CA LEU A 78 12.04 6.94 -3.37
C LEU A 78 12.12 5.63 -2.59
N ALA A 79 13.15 4.81 -2.83
CA ALA A 79 13.35 3.55 -2.13
C ALA A 79 13.50 3.77 -0.61
N LYS A 80 14.33 4.74 -0.19
CA LYS A 80 14.50 5.07 1.23
C LYS A 80 13.20 5.61 1.85
N SER A 81 12.47 6.45 1.13
CA SER A 81 11.21 7.02 1.61
C SER A 81 10.12 5.95 1.76
N GLY A 82 10.02 5.05 0.78
CA GLY A 82 9.11 3.90 0.84
C GLY A 82 9.43 2.96 1.99
N GLN A 83 10.71 2.64 2.20
CA GLN A 83 11.15 1.86 3.36
C GLN A 83 10.78 2.54 4.68
N LYS A 84 10.95 3.86 4.79
CA LYS A 84 10.56 4.61 5.99
C LYS A 84 9.05 4.57 6.22
N ALA A 85 8.26 4.74 5.16
CA ALA A 85 6.81 4.68 5.23
C ALA A 85 6.33 3.29 5.69
N LEU A 86 6.89 2.21 5.12
CA LEU A 86 6.57 0.83 5.51
C LEU A 86 6.96 0.54 6.96
N LYS A 87 8.13 1.01 7.41
CA LYS A 87 8.57 0.86 8.81
C LYS A 87 7.66 1.62 9.78
N SER A 88 7.12 2.77 9.36
CA SER A 88 6.20 3.57 10.19
C SER A 88 4.77 3.02 10.18
N ALA A 89 4.38 2.31 9.12
CA ALA A 89 3.09 1.63 8.98
C ALA A 89 3.07 0.22 9.60
N THR A 90 4.24 -0.32 9.96
CA THR A 90 4.34 -1.57 10.72
C THR A 90 4.09 -1.22 12.20
N PRO A 91 3.04 -1.75 12.86
CA PRO A 91 2.85 -1.55 14.29
C PRO A 91 4.14 -1.97 15.04
N PRO A 92 4.52 -1.30 16.15
CA PRO A 92 5.59 -1.83 17.00
C PRO A 92 5.28 -3.30 17.26
N ALA A 93 6.29 -4.17 17.05
CA ALA A 93 6.15 -5.62 17.22
C ALA A 93 5.26 -5.88 18.44
N PRO A 94 4.17 -6.65 18.30
CA PRO A 94 3.19 -6.73 19.35
C PRO A 94 3.89 -7.20 20.62
N GLN A 95 3.97 -6.33 21.62
CA GLN A 95 4.17 -6.74 23.01
C GLN A 95 3.04 -7.68 23.48
N THR A 96 2.06 -7.95 22.62
CA THR A 96 1.05 -9.00 22.71
C THR A 96 1.63 -10.41 22.83
N VAL A 97 2.91 -10.68 22.48
CA VAL A 97 3.48 -12.01 22.84
C VAL A 97 3.74 -12.13 24.34
N GLU A 98 3.94 -11.03 25.06
CA GLU A 98 4.03 -11.00 26.53
C GLU A 98 2.63 -11.08 27.14
N THR A 99 1.67 -10.29 26.64
CA THR A 99 0.29 -10.30 27.16
C THR A 99 -0.43 -11.64 26.88
N VAL A 100 -0.22 -12.25 25.71
CA VAL A 100 -0.78 -13.58 25.41
C VAL A 100 -0.08 -14.68 26.20
N LYS A 101 1.21 -14.52 26.56
CA LYS A 101 1.88 -15.45 27.47
C LYS A 101 1.34 -15.32 28.90
N GLU A 102 1.15 -14.10 29.39
CA GLU A 102 0.52 -13.82 30.70
C GLU A 102 -0.93 -14.36 30.76
N ASP A 103 -1.72 -14.17 29.70
CA ASP A 103 -3.09 -14.69 29.62
C ASP A 103 -3.15 -16.23 29.62
N ILE A 104 -2.19 -16.89 28.95
CA ILE A 104 -2.06 -18.36 28.96
C ILE A 104 -1.58 -18.86 30.33
N GLU A 105 -0.72 -18.11 31.00
CA GLU A 105 -0.20 -18.46 32.33
C GLU A 105 -1.28 -18.30 33.43
N TRP A 106 -2.10 -17.25 33.33
CA TRP A 106 -3.28 -17.04 34.18
C TRP A 106 -4.35 -18.13 33.96
N ALA A 107 -4.60 -18.53 32.71
CA ALA A 107 -5.52 -19.62 32.38
C ALA A 107 -5.03 -20.99 32.86
N LYS A 108 -3.71 -21.18 33.01
CA LYS A 108 -3.11 -22.42 33.52
C LYS A 108 -3.18 -22.55 35.04
N ASN A 109 -3.21 -21.44 35.80
CA ASN A 109 -3.28 -21.46 37.27
C ASN A 109 -4.36 -20.52 37.84
N PRO A 110 -5.67 -20.84 37.71
CA PRO A 110 -6.76 -19.94 38.13
C PRO A 110 -7.00 -19.81 39.66
N THR A 111 -6.10 -20.29 40.53
CA THR A 111 -6.45 -20.64 41.93
C THR A 111 -5.77 -19.82 43.04
N GLU A 112 -5.51 -18.52 42.83
CA GLU A 112 -5.01 -17.67 43.95
C GLU A 112 -5.82 -16.41 44.34
N SER A 113 -6.75 -15.88 43.54
CA SER A 113 -7.30 -14.55 43.87
C SER A 113 -8.67 -14.51 44.57
N VAL A 114 -9.30 -15.65 44.92
CA VAL A 114 -10.66 -15.64 45.54
C VAL A 114 -10.63 -15.76 47.07
N ARG A 115 -9.57 -15.28 47.75
CA ARG A 115 -9.60 -15.21 49.21
C ARG A 115 -8.92 -13.98 49.80
N ARG A 116 -9.58 -12.83 49.67
CA ARG A 116 -9.66 -11.81 50.75
C ARG A 116 -10.99 -11.09 50.68
#